data_AF-A0A7T7M8P7-F1
#
_entry.id   AF-A0A7T7M8P7-F1
#
_cell.length_a   1.000
_cell.length_b   1.000
_cell.length_c   1.000
_cell.angle_alpha   90.00
_cell.angle_beta   90.00
_cell.angle_gamma   90.00
#
_symmetry.space_group_name_H-M   'P 1'
#
loop_
_entity.id
_entity.type
_entity.pdbx_description
1 polymer ?
#
loop_
_entity_poly.entity_id
_entity_poly.type
_entity_poly.pdbx_seq_one_letter_code
_entity_poly.pdbx_strand_id
1 'polypeptide(L)'
;MSTQPDSLTPQAAPSAPPNDQAASPSPPSDQVLGPTWRQRLRRSRPVVLALLLFAAVTLLTTSTTPAGSKVPLALDNAHPDGARALGEVLRSYGVRPHTVHSLAEAQELLRQAPDSTTLALVGVGSLSERERQELARLGADVTVLGSIYEDLTGLTTLRASGLSAPSQQQLTPGCADPDAQAAATLEGSRGAVTIPVDDSTPAGTTGCFPVASGYAYATTTLSGGGTLRVIGDAAIARNSSLTKAGNAALLVRALGHRPYVVWFDAAHPQEPTVWDTPSLPRWAPLLLAVLATAAAVLALADGRRMGRLVREDLPVEVPAAETTVGLGRMYQLSRDHAHAAHALRVGTALRLGHRLGLHPSAEGGVLLDELARHAGPQQGPPLRESAGRLLYGPPPGNDQELAALAAQLDRLESEVQNR
;
A
#
# COMPACT_ATOMS: atom_id res chain seq x y z
N MET A 1 62.51 59.37 -80.81
CA MET A 1 62.72 60.68 -80.12
C MET A 1 62.43 60.44 -78.65
N SER A 2 63.50 60.24 -77.88
CA SER A 2 64.11 61.28 -77.01
C SER A 2 63.29 61.44 -75.73
N THR A 3 63.65 60.72 -74.67
CA THR A 3 64.65 61.05 -73.61
C THR A 3 64.01 61.79 -72.44
N GLN A 4 63.88 61.05 -71.31
CA GLN A 4 64.34 61.39 -69.95
C GLN A 4 63.88 62.71 -69.25
N PRO A 5 64.06 62.87 -67.92
CA PRO A 5 63.91 61.92 -66.79
C PRO A 5 63.38 62.62 -65.50
N ASP A 6 63.61 61.95 -64.36
CA ASP A 6 63.77 62.47 -62.97
C ASP A 6 62.55 62.51 -62.04
N SER A 7 62.63 62.18 -60.74
CA SER A 7 63.42 61.26 -59.89
C SER A 7 62.96 61.49 -58.42
N LEU A 8 63.34 60.57 -57.49
CA LEU A 8 63.41 60.68 -56.00
C LEU A 8 62.19 60.19 -55.17
N THR A 9 62.15 58.96 -54.58
CA THR A 9 62.74 58.42 -53.30
C THR A 9 62.05 58.88 -51.99
N PRO A 10 62.12 58.20 -50.80
CA PRO A 10 62.67 56.87 -50.39
C PRO A 10 61.87 56.05 -49.31
N GLN A 11 62.45 54.91 -48.85
CA GLN A 11 62.34 54.20 -47.53
C GLN A 11 61.08 53.35 -47.23
N ALA A 12 61.11 52.17 -46.60
CA ALA A 12 62.16 51.32 -46.00
C ALA A 12 61.64 49.85 -45.88
N ALA A 13 62.54 48.88 -45.81
CA ALA A 13 62.34 47.41 -45.77
C ALA A 13 62.25 46.86 -44.31
N PRO A 14 62.36 45.54 -44.00
CA PRO A 14 61.90 44.29 -44.65
C PRO A 14 61.23 43.30 -43.64
N SER A 15 60.64 42.18 -44.10
CA SER A 15 60.97 40.77 -43.69
C SER A 15 59.83 39.74 -43.90
N ALA A 16 60.12 38.81 -44.82
CA ALA A 16 59.78 37.38 -44.99
C ALA A 16 58.37 36.75 -44.71
N PRO A 17 58.00 35.67 -45.45
CA PRO A 17 56.63 35.15 -45.70
C PRO A 17 56.44 33.72 -45.10
N PRO A 18 55.61 32.76 -45.58
CA PRO A 18 54.51 32.74 -46.59
C PRO A 18 53.22 31.97 -46.16
N ASN A 19 52.12 32.05 -46.93
CA ASN A 19 51.35 30.86 -47.40
C ASN A 19 50.07 31.17 -48.21
N ASP A 20 49.90 30.34 -49.25
CA ASP A 20 48.70 29.69 -49.83
C ASP A 20 47.30 30.33 -49.73
N GLN A 21 46.59 30.33 -50.87
CA GLN A 21 45.16 30.01 -50.90
C GLN A 21 44.66 29.52 -52.27
N ALA A 22 44.23 28.25 -52.27
CA ALA A 22 43.43 27.61 -53.30
C ALA A 22 41.94 27.93 -53.09
N ALA A 23 41.21 28.20 -54.18
CA ALA A 23 39.77 28.43 -54.17
C ALA A 23 39.00 27.12 -53.97
N SER A 24 38.11 27.09 -52.98
CA SER A 24 37.19 25.97 -52.66
C SER A 24 35.76 26.27 -53.10
N PRO A 25 34.93 25.26 -53.44
CA PRO A 25 33.50 25.42 -53.70
C PRO A 25 32.68 25.47 -52.40
N SER A 26 31.59 26.24 -52.41
CA SER A 26 30.67 26.47 -51.28
C SER A 26 29.93 25.20 -50.82
N PRO A 27 29.64 25.04 -49.51
CA PRO A 27 28.88 23.90 -49.00
C PRO A 27 27.36 24.09 -49.17
N PRO A 28 26.56 23.00 -49.20
CA PRO A 28 25.11 23.10 -49.14
C PRO A 28 24.66 23.49 -47.72
N SER A 29 23.60 24.29 -47.64
CA SER A 29 22.97 24.70 -46.39
C SER A 29 22.48 23.49 -45.58
N ASP A 30 22.99 23.36 -44.36
CA ASP A 30 22.48 22.45 -43.33
C ASP A 30 20.99 22.71 -43.06
N GLN A 31 20.13 21.81 -43.56
CA GLN A 31 18.77 21.70 -43.07
C GLN A 31 18.81 21.03 -41.69
N VAL A 32 18.65 21.83 -40.63
CA VAL A 32 18.37 21.32 -39.29
C VAL A 32 16.97 20.69 -39.30
N LEU A 33 16.90 19.39 -39.56
CA LEU A 33 15.70 18.58 -39.32
C LEU A 33 15.47 18.55 -37.80
N GLY A 34 14.56 19.40 -37.33
CA GLY A 34 14.03 19.30 -35.98
C GLY A 34 13.53 17.88 -35.70
N PRO A 35 13.63 17.38 -34.45
CA PRO A 35 13.31 16.00 -34.11
C PRO A 35 11.88 15.65 -34.55
N THR A 36 11.75 14.53 -35.28
CA THR A 36 10.49 14.09 -35.87
C THR A 36 9.39 13.92 -34.80
N TRP A 37 8.14 14.24 -35.16
CA TRP A 37 6.97 14.12 -34.28
C TRP A 37 6.83 12.74 -33.60
N ARG A 38 7.30 11.68 -34.26
CA ARG A 38 7.30 10.30 -33.74
C ARG A 38 8.27 10.10 -32.56
N GLN A 39 9.35 10.87 -32.46
CA GLN A 39 10.28 10.87 -31.31
C GLN A 39 9.71 11.62 -30.10
N ARG A 40 9.03 12.76 -30.32
CA ARG A 40 8.31 13.49 -29.25
C ARG A 40 7.18 12.65 -28.65
N LEU A 41 6.42 11.92 -29.49
CA LEU A 41 5.32 11.06 -29.06
C LEU A 41 5.80 9.83 -28.26
N ARG A 42 7.00 9.31 -28.53
CA ARG A 42 7.62 8.24 -27.72
C ARG A 42 8.12 8.75 -26.37
N ARG A 43 8.53 10.02 -26.28
CA ARG A 43 9.01 10.65 -25.04
C ARG A 43 7.87 11.06 -24.10
N SER A 44 6.68 11.35 -24.63
CA SER A 44 5.49 11.71 -23.83
C SER A 44 4.66 10.52 -23.36
N ARG A 45 4.85 9.31 -23.93
CA ARG A 45 4.19 8.06 -23.50
C ARG A 45 4.18 7.81 -21.99
N PRO A 46 5.30 7.95 -21.23
CA PRO A 46 5.26 7.76 -19.79
C PRO A 46 4.42 8.83 -19.06
N VAL A 47 4.41 10.07 -19.55
CA VAL A 47 3.61 11.16 -18.96
C VAL A 47 2.12 10.93 -19.21
N VAL A 48 1.75 10.51 -20.42
CA VAL A 48 0.36 10.16 -20.76
C VAL A 48 -0.10 8.94 -19.97
N LEU A 49 0.75 7.94 -19.78
CA LEU A 49 0.42 6.75 -19.00
C LEU A 49 0.29 7.07 -17.50
N ALA A 50 1.14 7.94 -16.96
CA ALA A 50 1.03 8.45 -15.59
C ALA A 50 -0.26 9.27 -15.39
N LEU A 51 -0.60 10.15 -16.34
CA LEU A 51 -1.85 10.93 -16.30
C LEU A 51 -3.08 10.03 -16.41
N LEU A 52 -3.06 9.01 -17.27
CA LEU A 52 -4.15 8.03 -17.38
C LEU A 52 -4.28 7.18 -16.12
N LEU A 53 -3.17 6.78 -15.50
CA LEU A 53 -3.19 5.99 -14.27
C LEU A 53 -3.66 6.83 -13.08
N PHE A 54 -3.23 8.10 -13.02
CA PHE A 54 -3.76 9.08 -12.07
C PHE A 54 -5.26 9.30 -12.29
N ALA A 55 -5.70 9.54 -13.52
CA ALA A 55 -7.10 9.69 -13.88
C ALA A 55 -7.92 8.45 -13.53
N ALA A 56 -7.39 7.25 -13.79
CA ALA A 56 -8.02 5.98 -13.43
C ALA A 56 -8.13 5.81 -11.92
N VAL A 57 -7.07 6.10 -11.15
CA VAL A 57 -7.11 6.06 -9.67
C VAL A 57 -8.12 7.08 -9.14
N THR A 58 -8.12 8.32 -9.64
CA THR A 58 -9.11 9.33 -9.23
C THR A 58 -10.53 8.92 -9.62
N LEU A 59 -10.74 8.32 -10.78
CA LEU A 59 -12.06 7.87 -11.22
C LEU A 59 -12.54 6.67 -10.39
N LEU A 60 -11.65 5.71 -10.12
CA LEU A 60 -11.96 4.54 -9.31
C LEU A 60 -12.34 4.96 -7.89
N THR A 61 -11.56 5.88 -7.30
CA THR A 61 -11.77 6.37 -5.93
C THR A 61 -12.94 7.34 -5.77
N THR A 62 -13.24 8.16 -6.79
CA THR A 62 -14.43 9.03 -6.76
C THR A 62 -15.72 8.28 -7.11
N SER A 63 -15.64 7.20 -7.90
CA SER A 63 -16.80 6.34 -8.20
C SER A 63 -17.15 5.41 -7.04
N THR A 64 -16.20 5.07 -6.17
CA THR A 64 -16.49 4.43 -4.89
C THR A 64 -17.00 5.48 -3.90
N THR A 65 -18.23 5.97 -4.11
CA THR A 65 -19.05 6.42 -2.98
C THR A 65 -18.96 5.34 -1.90
N PRO A 66 -18.72 5.67 -0.62
CA PRO A 66 -18.68 4.65 0.43
C PRO A 66 -19.99 3.88 0.32
N ALA A 67 -19.89 2.62 -0.14
CA ALA A 67 -21.01 1.72 -0.08
C ALA A 67 -21.34 1.66 1.40
N GLY A 68 -22.48 2.23 1.80
CA GLY A 68 -22.95 2.13 3.18
C GLY A 68 -22.87 0.68 3.63
N SER A 69 -22.73 0.45 4.94
CA SER A 69 -22.63 -0.90 5.49
C SER A 69 -23.65 -1.85 4.87
N LYS A 70 -23.26 -3.12 4.66
CA LYS A 70 -24.20 -4.19 4.27
C LYS A 70 -24.74 -4.94 5.49
N VAL A 71 -24.38 -4.51 6.70
CA VAL A 71 -24.86 -5.10 7.94
C VAL A 71 -26.36 -4.80 8.07
N PRO A 72 -27.22 -5.81 8.26
CA PRO A 72 -28.64 -5.61 8.49
C PRO A 72 -28.89 -4.66 9.66
N LEU A 73 -29.95 -3.85 9.60
CA LEU A 73 -30.31 -2.85 10.63
C LEU A 73 -29.26 -1.76 10.93
N ALA A 74 -28.14 -1.69 10.19
CA ALA A 74 -27.21 -0.57 10.36
C ALA A 74 -27.81 0.75 9.84
N LEU A 75 -27.57 1.85 10.57
CA LEU A 75 -28.11 3.18 10.25
C LEU A 75 -27.46 3.83 9.01
N ASP A 76 -26.37 3.27 8.50
CA ASP A 76 -25.72 3.68 7.25
C ASP A 76 -26.03 2.72 6.08
N ASN A 77 -26.73 1.60 6.35
CA ASN A 77 -27.16 0.64 5.34
C ASN A 77 -28.46 1.11 4.64
N ALA A 78 -28.35 1.41 3.34
CA ALA A 78 -29.46 1.84 2.49
C ALA A 78 -30.24 0.69 1.82
N HIS A 79 -29.79 -0.56 1.95
CA HIS A 79 -30.48 -1.73 1.40
C HIS A 79 -31.82 -1.99 2.10
N PRO A 80 -32.74 -2.78 1.52
CA PRO A 80 -34.08 -3.02 2.09
C PRO A 80 -34.10 -3.57 3.52
N ASP A 81 -33.02 -4.23 3.95
CA ASP A 81 -32.80 -4.82 5.27
C ASP A 81 -31.96 -3.95 6.23
N GLY A 82 -31.44 -2.81 5.76
CA GLY A 82 -30.79 -1.78 6.59
C GLY A 82 -31.79 -0.89 7.35
N ALA A 83 -31.28 0.06 8.15
CA ALA A 83 -32.09 1.00 8.94
C ALA A 83 -31.78 2.48 8.67
N ARG A 84 -31.14 2.81 7.54
CA ARG A 84 -30.81 4.20 7.19
C ARG A 84 -32.03 5.12 7.17
N ALA A 85 -33.18 4.66 6.71
CA ALA A 85 -34.41 5.44 6.72
C ALA A 85 -34.82 5.83 8.15
N LEU A 86 -34.70 4.92 9.12
CA LEU A 86 -34.97 5.22 10.53
C LEU A 86 -34.00 6.28 11.05
N GLY A 87 -32.71 6.14 10.72
CA GLY A 87 -31.69 7.12 11.09
C GLY A 87 -31.99 8.54 10.58
N GLU A 88 -32.43 8.67 9.32
CA GLU A 88 -32.83 9.97 8.77
C GLU A 88 -34.11 10.51 9.39
N VAL A 89 -35.10 9.65 9.65
CA VAL A 89 -36.34 10.08 10.31
C VAL A 89 -36.04 10.59 11.73
N LEU A 90 -35.23 9.89 12.52
CA LEU A 90 -34.80 10.36 13.84
C LEU A 90 -34.15 11.74 13.77
N ARG A 91 -33.24 11.96 12.81
CA ARG A 91 -32.61 13.27 12.59
C ARG A 91 -33.61 14.35 12.22
N SER A 92 -34.63 14.03 11.42
CA SER A 92 -35.68 14.98 11.05
C SER A 92 -36.50 15.45 12.26
N TYR A 93 -36.62 14.61 13.30
CA TYR A 93 -37.24 14.94 14.59
C TYR A 93 -36.25 15.53 15.61
N GLY A 94 -35.03 15.86 15.20
CA GLY A 94 -34.01 16.45 16.07
C GLY A 94 -33.27 15.46 16.97
N VAL A 95 -33.56 14.16 16.86
CA VAL A 95 -32.85 13.08 17.57
C VAL A 95 -31.56 12.75 16.83
N ARG A 96 -30.44 12.69 17.53
CA ARG A 96 -29.12 12.47 16.93
C ARG A 96 -28.67 11.04 17.17
N PRO A 97 -28.82 10.13 16.19
CA PRO A 97 -28.29 8.79 16.32
C PRO A 97 -26.77 8.77 16.12
N HIS A 98 -26.07 8.05 16.99
CA HIS A 98 -24.64 7.80 16.94
C HIS A 98 -24.40 6.29 17.03
N THR A 99 -23.80 5.71 15.99
CA THR A 99 -23.45 4.29 15.97
C THR A 99 -22.16 4.07 16.74
N VAL A 100 -22.15 3.07 17.62
CA VAL A 100 -20.96 2.63 18.37
C VAL A 100 -20.65 1.18 18.02
N HIS A 101 -19.38 0.81 18.13
CA HIS A 101 -18.90 -0.49 17.66
C HIS A 101 -18.53 -1.43 18.81
N SER A 102 -18.49 -0.93 20.04
CA SER A 102 -18.19 -1.72 21.24
C SER A 102 -19.12 -1.36 22.40
N LEU A 103 -19.32 -2.34 23.30
CA LEU A 103 -20.07 -2.11 24.53
C LEU A 103 -19.40 -1.06 25.42
N ALA A 104 -18.07 -1.08 25.51
CA ALA A 104 -17.32 -0.12 26.34
C ALA A 104 -17.56 1.33 25.89
N GLU A 105 -17.57 1.59 24.58
CA GLU A 105 -17.90 2.90 24.01
C GLU A 105 -19.36 3.29 24.30
N ALA A 106 -20.30 2.35 24.14
CA ALA A 106 -21.70 2.57 24.47
C ALA A 106 -21.88 2.97 25.94
N GLN A 107 -21.27 2.21 26.86
CA GLN A 107 -21.33 2.49 28.29
C GLN A 107 -20.69 3.83 28.64
N GLU A 108 -19.58 4.20 28.01
CA GLU A 108 -18.92 5.49 28.23
C GLU A 108 -19.84 6.67 27.86
N LEU A 109 -20.46 6.63 26.68
CA LEU A 109 -21.42 7.67 26.26
C LEU A 109 -22.64 7.74 27.17
N LEU A 110 -23.16 6.59 27.62
CA LEU A 110 -24.30 6.53 28.54
C LEU A 110 -23.96 7.10 29.93
N ARG A 111 -22.73 6.88 30.43
CA ARG A 111 -22.27 7.46 31.72
C ARG A 111 -22.09 8.97 31.65
N GLN A 112 -21.67 9.50 30.51
CA GLN A 112 -21.46 10.95 30.34
C GLN A 112 -22.77 11.74 30.42
N ALA A 113 -23.88 11.17 29.91
CA ALA A 113 -25.15 11.86 29.88
C ALA A 113 -26.35 10.89 29.95
N PRO A 114 -26.60 10.25 31.11
CA PRO A 114 -27.63 9.21 31.27
C PRO A 114 -29.05 9.75 31.03
N ASP A 115 -29.30 11.00 31.43
CA ASP A 115 -30.62 11.64 31.31
C ASP A 115 -30.91 12.22 29.91
N SER A 116 -29.96 12.18 28.98
CA SER A 116 -30.14 12.72 27.62
C SER A 116 -29.88 11.70 26.53
N THR A 117 -29.64 10.44 26.90
CA THR A 117 -29.23 9.40 25.97
C THR A 117 -30.12 8.17 26.08
N THR A 118 -30.56 7.66 24.94
CA THR A 118 -31.23 6.36 24.84
C THR A 118 -30.32 5.38 24.11
N LEU A 119 -30.14 4.18 24.67
CA LEU A 119 -29.43 3.08 24.01
C LEU A 119 -30.41 2.30 23.13
N ALA A 120 -30.19 2.28 21.81
CA ALA A 120 -30.80 1.32 20.91
C ALA A 120 -29.89 0.07 20.85
N LEU A 121 -30.37 -1.03 21.41
CA LEU A 121 -29.62 -2.28 21.50
C LEU A 121 -30.20 -3.31 20.52
N VAL A 122 -29.39 -3.72 19.55
CA VAL A 122 -29.72 -4.82 18.62
C VAL A 122 -28.93 -6.05 19.04
N GLY A 123 -29.57 -7.23 19.04
CA GLY A 123 -28.90 -8.50 19.34
C GLY A 123 -28.47 -8.65 20.80
N VAL A 124 -29.37 -8.33 21.74
CA VAL A 124 -29.12 -8.42 23.19
C VAL A 124 -28.70 -9.83 23.65
N GLY A 125 -29.09 -10.87 22.91
CA GLY A 125 -28.68 -12.26 23.15
C GLY A 125 -27.17 -12.51 22.99
N SER A 126 -26.43 -11.63 22.29
CA SER A 126 -24.98 -11.73 22.12
C SER A 126 -24.19 -11.21 23.32
N LEU A 127 -24.85 -10.49 24.23
CA LEU A 127 -24.22 -10.02 25.46
C LEU A 127 -24.19 -11.13 26.51
N SER A 128 -23.23 -11.07 27.43
CA SER A 128 -23.26 -11.87 28.64
C SER A 128 -24.28 -11.33 29.64
N GLU A 129 -24.71 -12.17 30.59
CA GLU A 129 -25.62 -11.75 31.65
C GLU A 129 -25.04 -10.58 32.48
N ARG A 130 -23.73 -10.59 32.73
CA ARG A 130 -23.05 -9.50 33.47
C ARG A 130 -23.13 -8.19 32.72
N GLU A 131 -22.87 -8.19 31.41
CA GLU A 131 -22.96 -6.99 30.57
C GLU A 131 -24.38 -6.44 30.51
N ARG A 132 -25.39 -7.32 30.44
CA ARG A 132 -26.81 -6.93 30.54
C ARG A 132 -27.15 -6.29 31.88
N GLN A 133 -26.66 -6.86 32.99
CA GLN A 133 -26.83 -6.30 34.34
C GLN A 133 -26.16 -4.95 34.51
N GLU A 134 -24.98 -4.76 33.92
CA GLU A 134 -24.29 -3.47 33.92
C GLU A 134 -25.11 -2.41 33.18
N LEU A 135 -25.60 -2.73 31.98
CA LEU A 135 -26.47 -1.82 31.22
C LEU A 135 -27.74 -1.46 32.00
N ALA A 136 -28.36 -2.43 32.67
CA ALA A 136 -29.56 -2.21 33.48
C ALA A 136 -29.35 -1.25 34.67
N ARG A 137 -28.10 -1.06 35.12
CA ARG A 137 -27.75 -0.22 36.28
C ARG A 137 -27.27 1.18 35.90
N LEU A 138 -27.03 1.46 34.61
CA LEU A 138 -26.53 2.77 34.15
C LEU A 138 -27.55 3.92 34.29
N GLY A 139 -28.83 3.60 34.47
CA GLY A 139 -29.90 4.60 34.64
C GLY A 139 -30.40 5.26 33.34
N ALA A 140 -29.75 5.00 32.21
CA ALA A 140 -30.20 5.45 30.90
C ALA A 140 -31.41 4.64 30.38
N ASP A 141 -32.17 5.24 29.45
CA ASP A 141 -33.24 4.52 28.75
C ASP A 141 -32.64 3.52 27.75
N VAL A 142 -33.18 2.29 27.71
CA VAL A 142 -32.71 1.23 26.81
C VAL A 142 -33.89 0.76 25.96
N THR A 143 -33.70 0.69 24.65
CA THR A 143 -34.65 0.10 23.71
C THR A 143 -34.01 -1.09 23.02
N VAL A 144 -34.49 -2.29 23.34
CA VAL A 144 -34.09 -3.54 22.69
C VAL A 144 -34.89 -3.71 21.40
N LEU A 145 -34.17 -3.83 20.28
CA LEU A 145 -34.72 -4.04 18.96
C LEU A 145 -34.54 -5.50 18.52
N GLY A 146 -35.64 -6.24 18.53
CA GLY A 146 -35.64 -7.67 18.27
C GLY A 146 -35.26 -8.45 19.51
N SER A 147 -36.09 -9.44 19.86
CA SER A 147 -35.81 -10.35 20.96
C SER A 147 -36.32 -11.75 20.64
N ILE A 148 -36.18 -12.20 19.39
CA ILE A 148 -36.71 -13.51 18.99
C ILE A 148 -35.76 -14.58 19.54
N TYR A 149 -36.20 -15.29 20.58
CA TYR A 149 -35.40 -16.29 21.32
C TYR A 149 -34.14 -15.74 22.03
N GLU A 150 -34.05 -14.42 22.24
CA GLU A 150 -32.89 -13.80 22.90
C GLU A 150 -33.02 -13.80 24.43
N ASP A 151 -31.94 -14.11 25.15
CA ASP A 151 -31.98 -14.07 26.61
C ASP A 151 -31.90 -12.63 27.13
N LEU A 152 -32.93 -12.22 27.87
CA LEU A 152 -33.03 -10.90 28.51
C LEU A 152 -32.59 -10.91 29.98
N THR A 153 -32.22 -12.08 30.52
CA THR A 153 -31.84 -12.25 31.93
C THR A 153 -30.70 -11.30 32.29
N GLY A 154 -30.83 -10.61 33.41
CA GLY A 154 -29.90 -9.58 33.84
C GLY A 154 -30.26 -8.17 33.37
N LEU A 155 -30.93 -8.02 32.23
CA LEU A 155 -31.50 -6.73 31.79
C LEU A 155 -32.91 -6.54 32.37
N THR A 156 -33.73 -7.58 32.36
CA THR A 156 -35.11 -7.58 32.84
C THR A 156 -35.60 -8.99 33.18
N THR A 157 -36.76 -9.10 33.84
CA THR A 157 -37.47 -10.36 34.11
C THR A 157 -38.36 -10.80 32.95
N LEU A 158 -38.56 -9.94 31.94
CA LEU A 158 -39.31 -10.27 30.73
C LEU A 158 -38.65 -11.41 29.95
N ARG A 159 -39.47 -12.22 29.26
CA ARG A 159 -38.97 -13.36 28.48
C ARG A 159 -39.29 -13.21 26.99
N ALA A 160 -38.23 -13.18 26.19
CA ALA A 160 -38.32 -13.36 24.75
C ALA A 160 -39.02 -14.68 24.40
N SER A 161 -39.82 -14.66 23.33
CA SER A 161 -40.48 -15.83 22.80
C SER A 161 -40.55 -15.78 21.27
N GLY A 162 -40.56 -16.95 20.64
CA GLY A 162 -40.82 -17.07 19.20
C GLY A 162 -42.31 -17.04 18.84
N LEU A 163 -43.17 -16.55 19.74
CA LEU A 163 -44.57 -16.32 19.40
C LEU A 163 -44.63 -15.28 18.29
N SER A 164 -45.49 -15.54 17.30
CA SER A 164 -45.60 -14.71 16.11
C SER A 164 -47.04 -14.48 15.73
N ALA A 165 -47.27 -13.37 15.02
CA ALA A 165 -48.52 -13.04 14.36
C ALA A 165 -48.24 -12.97 12.84
N PRO A 166 -49.12 -13.51 11.99
CA PRO A 166 -48.99 -13.44 10.54
C PRO A 166 -48.87 -11.99 10.05
N SER A 167 -48.05 -11.74 9.02
CA SER A 167 -47.75 -10.38 8.54
C SER A 167 -48.99 -9.59 8.08
N GLN A 168 -50.07 -10.25 7.66
CA GLN A 168 -51.32 -9.60 7.27
C GLN A 168 -52.22 -9.23 8.45
N GLN A 169 -51.94 -9.76 9.65
CA GLN A 169 -52.71 -9.44 10.84
C GLN A 169 -52.35 -8.03 11.33
N GLN A 170 -53.36 -7.20 11.55
CA GLN A 170 -53.19 -5.91 12.22
C GLN A 170 -53.29 -6.10 13.72
N LEU A 171 -52.24 -5.69 14.42
CA LEU A 171 -52.17 -5.68 15.88
C LEU A 171 -52.53 -4.28 16.38
N THR A 172 -53.51 -4.20 17.27
CA THR A 172 -53.87 -2.96 17.99
C THR A 172 -53.15 -2.91 19.35
N PRO A 173 -52.86 -1.71 19.91
CA PRO A 173 -52.04 -1.56 21.12
C PRO A 173 -52.50 -2.38 22.32
N GLY A 174 -53.81 -2.43 22.61
CA GLY A 174 -54.34 -3.18 23.75
C GLY A 174 -53.87 -2.70 25.13
N CYS A 175 -53.25 -1.52 25.21
CA CYS A 175 -52.61 -0.94 26.39
C CYS A 175 -52.73 0.59 26.36
N ALA A 176 -52.43 1.28 27.46
CA ALA A 176 -52.46 2.75 27.55
C ALA A 176 -51.09 3.44 27.31
N ASP A 177 -50.07 2.69 26.89
CA ASP A 177 -48.74 3.23 26.63
C ASP A 177 -48.78 4.30 25.51
N PRO A 178 -48.22 5.51 25.72
CA PRO A 178 -48.35 6.61 24.77
C PRO A 178 -47.63 6.34 23.45
N ASP A 179 -46.56 5.53 23.43
CA ASP A 179 -45.80 5.22 22.22
C ASP A 179 -46.56 4.19 21.38
N ALA A 180 -47.13 3.19 22.03
CA ALA A 180 -48.01 2.23 21.38
C ALA A 180 -49.29 2.89 20.82
N GLN A 181 -49.90 3.81 21.58
CA GLN A 181 -51.09 4.55 21.14
C GLN A 181 -50.81 5.42 19.92
N ALA A 182 -49.67 6.12 19.90
CA ALA A 182 -49.27 6.92 18.74
C ALA A 182 -48.98 6.08 17.49
N ALA A 183 -48.52 4.84 17.66
CA ALA A 183 -48.35 3.90 16.55
C ALA A 183 -49.68 3.41 15.98
N ALA A 184 -50.75 3.36 16.80
CA ALA A 184 -52.12 2.95 16.48
C ALA A 184 -52.27 1.48 16.01
N THR A 185 -51.44 0.98 15.10
CA THR A 185 -51.44 -0.40 14.62
C THR A 185 -50.03 -0.87 14.27
N LEU A 186 -49.76 -2.16 14.36
CA LEU A 186 -48.61 -2.82 13.75
C LEU A 186 -49.08 -3.91 12.79
N GLU A 187 -48.34 -4.16 11.72
CA GLU A 187 -48.46 -5.42 10.98
C GLU A 187 -47.84 -6.56 11.80
N GLY A 188 -48.21 -7.80 11.52
CA GLY A 188 -47.83 -8.97 12.33
C GLY A 188 -46.34 -9.02 12.73
N SER A 189 -46.07 -9.65 13.86
CA SER A 189 -44.74 -9.70 14.47
C SER A 189 -44.12 -11.09 14.39
N ARG A 190 -42.82 -11.18 14.11
CA ARG A 190 -42.09 -12.46 14.17
C ARG A 190 -41.61 -12.85 15.56
N GLY A 191 -41.69 -11.92 16.52
CA GLY A 191 -41.29 -12.13 17.91
C GLY A 191 -42.27 -11.52 18.88
N ALA A 192 -42.30 -12.05 20.09
CA ALA A 192 -43.06 -11.46 21.18
C ALA A 192 -42.33 -11.61 22.50
N VAL A 193 -42.69 -10.79 23.46
CA VAL A 193 -42.21 -10.82 24.83
C VAL A 193 -43.35 -11.26 25.71
N THR A 194 -43.07 -12.19 26.64
CA THR A 194 -44.01 -12.58 27.68
C THR A 194 -43.63 -11.90 28.99
N ILE A 195 -44.64 -11.43 29.70
CA ILE A 195 -44.50 -10.80 31.00
C ILE A 195 -44.83 -11.89 32.03
N PRO A 196 -43.86 -12.33 32.86
CA PRO A 196 -44.16 -13.28 33.93
C PRO A 196 -45.15 -12.68 34.92
N VAL A 197 -46.02 -13.52 35.48
CA VAL A 197 -47.00 -13.12 36.50
C VAL A 197 -46.46 -13.57 37.85
N ASP A 198 -45.45 -12.87 38.34
CA ASP A 198 -44.82 -13.11 39.64
C ASP A 198 -44.38 -11.78 40.29
N ASP A 199 -44.03 -11.83 41.58
CA ASP A 199 -43.59 -10.67 42.36
C ASP A 199 -42.27 -10.06 41.86
N SER A 200 -41.57 -10.71 40.92
CA SER A 200 -40.32 -10.20 40.34
C SER A 200 -40.54 -9.20 39.20
N THR A 201 -41.79 -9.08 38.72
CA THR A 201 -42.13 -8.14 37.66
C THR A 201 -42.26 -6.71 38.21
N PRO A 202 -41.46 -5.75 37.72
CA PRO A 202 -41.53 -4.37 38.21
C PRO A 202 -42.92 -3.77 38.03
N ALA A 203 -43.36 -2.98 39.02
CA ALA A 203 -44.60 -2.22 38.92
C ALA A 203 -44.57 -1.29 37.70
N GLY A 204 -45.68 -1.22 36.96
CA GLY A 204 -45.78 -0.42 35.73
C GLY A 204 -45.30 -1.14 34.46
N THR A 205 -44.89 -2.40 34.55
CA THR A 205 -44.62 -3.23 33.36
C THR A 205 -45.88 -3.35 32.50
N THR A 206 -45.78 -2.94 31.24
CA THR A 206 -46.93 -2.88 30.31
C THR A 206 -46.60 -3.62 29.03
N GLY A 207 -47.48 -4.53 28.61
CA GLY A 207 -47.41 -5.21 27.32
C GLY A 207 -48.43 -4.63 26.34
N CYS A 208 -48.01 -4.43 25.11
CA CYS A 208 -48.82 -3.86 24.04
C CYS A 208 -48.70 -4.69 22.75
N PHE A 209 -49.69 -4.58 21.87
CA PHE A 209 -49.80 -5.34 20.62
C PHE A 209 -49.78 -6.85 20.89
N PRO A 210 -50.89 -7.43 21.39
CA PRO A 210 -50.93 -8.81 21.83
C PRO A 210 -50.66 -9.79 20.67
N VAL A 211 -49.78 -10.75 20.91
CA VAL A 211 -49.37 -11.82 19.98
C VAL A 211 -49.47 -13.16 20.72
N ALA A 212 -50.55 -13.91 20.45
CA ALA A 212 -50.90 -15.10 21.22
C ALA A 212 -50.93 -14.80 22.74
N SER A 213 -50.05 -15.39 23.54
CA SER A 213 -49.93 -15.14 24.99
C SER A 213 -48.84 -14.11 25.36
N GLY A 214 -48.20 -13.47 24.37
CA GLY A 214 -47.19 -12.44 24.55
C GLY A 214 -47.57 -11.11 23.90
N TYR A 215 -46.58 -10.23 23.77
CA TYR A 215 -46.74 -8.85 23.30
C TYR A 215 -45.62 -8.49 22.32
N ALA A 216 -45.93 -7.80 21.22
CA ALA A 216 -44.90 -7.35 20.27
C ALA A 216 -44.11 -6.14 20.79
N TYR A 217 -44.63 -5.42 21.79
CA TYR A 217 -43.97 -4.31 22.46
C TYR A 217 -44.21 -4.42 23.97
N ALA A 218 -43.18 -4.21 24.78
CA ALA A 218 -43.31 -4.16 26.23
C ALA A 218 -42.44 -3.05 26.82
N THR A 219 -42.93 -2.42 27.88
CA THR A 219 -42.20 -1.42 28.66
C THR A 219 -42.07 -1.87 30.11
N THR A 220 -40.94 -1.58 30.73
CA THR A 220 -40.67 -1.87 32.15
C THR A 220 -39.58 -0.95 32.66
N THR A 221 -39.36 -0.90 33.97
CA THR A 221 -38.31 -0.10 34.60
C THR A 221 -37.06 -0.94 34.83
N LEU A 222 -35.90 -0.44 34.39
CA LEU A 222 -34.60 -1.04 34.69
C LEU A 222 -34.24 -0.86 36.16
N SER A 223 -33.34 -1.72 36.66
CA SER A 223 -32.86 -1.65 38.04
C SER A 223 -32.20 -0.30 38.42
N GLY A 224 -31.59 0.39 37.45
CA GLY A 224 -31.00 1.72 37.62
C GLY A 224 -31.99 2.88 37.47
N GLY A 225 -33.28 2.62 37.23
CA GLY A 225 -34.34 3.63 37.13
C GLY A 225 -34.70 4.08 35.71
N GLY A 226 -33.86 3.77 34.70
CA GLY A 226 -34.17 4.04 33.29
C GLY A 226 -35.33 3.20 32.76
N THR A 227 -35.97 3.64 31.67
CA THR A 227 -37.06 2.88 31.04
C THR A 227 -36.50 1.87 30.05
N LEU A 228 -36.85 0.60 30.21
CA LEU A 228 -36.62 -0.44 29.20
C LEU A 228 -37.84 -0.54 28.29
N ARG A 229 -37.59 -0.49 26.98
CA ARG A 229 -38.55 -0.77 25.92
C ARG A 229 -38.05 -1.98 25.16
N VAL A 230 -38.90 -2.98 24.94
CA VAL A 230 -38.55 -4.18 24.18
C VAL A 230 -39.50 -4.29 23.00
N ILE A 231 -38.94 -4.29 21.79
CA ILE A 231 -39.66 -4.50 20.54
C ILE A 231 -39.33 -5.92 20.06
N GLY A 232 -40.34 -6.79 20.02
CA GLY A 232 -40.15 -8.22 19.76
C GLY A 232 -39.58 -8.54 18.38
N ASP A 233 -39.89 -7.73 17.36
CA ASP A 233 -39.41 -7.93 15.99
C ASP A 233 -38.62 -6.72 15.47
N ALA A 234 -37.31 -6.87 15.32
CA ALA A 234 -36.45 -5.83 14.74
C ALA A 234 -36.77 -5.52 13.27
N ALA A 235 -37.51 -6.37 12.55
CA ALA A 235 -37.83 -6.14 11.15
C ALA A 235 -38.64 -4.86 10.93
N ILE A 236 -39.33 -4.34 11.95
CA ILE A 236 -40.06 -3.06 11.85
C ILE A 236 -39.13 -1.86 11.61
N ALA A 237 -37.85 -1.96 12.01
CA ALA A 237 -36.84 -0.92 11.82
C ALA A 237 -36.17 -0.94 10.44
N ARG A 238 -36.46 -1.96 9.62
CA ARG A 238 -35.90 -2.07 8.28
C ARG A 238 -36.47 -1.02 7.34
N ASN A 239 -35.65 -0.56 6.40
CA ASN A 239 -36.04 0.37 5.34
C ASN A 239 -37.28 -0.11 4.57
N SER A 240 -37.43 -1.42 4.37
CA SER A 240 -38.58 -2.02 3.67
C SER A 240 -39.89 -2.10 4.46
N SER A 241 -39.84 -1.94 5.80
CA SER A 241 -41.00 -2.09 6.69
C SER A 241 -41.34 -0.82 7.46
N LEU A 242 -40.43 0.15 7.52
CA LEU A 242 -40.56 1.35 8.34
C LEU A 242 -41.85 2.15 8.04
N THR A 243 -42.27 2.21 6.77
CA THR A 243 -43.46 2.94 6.32
C THR A 243 -44.76 2.16 6.47
N LYS A 244 -44.72 0.92 6.98
CA LYS A 244 -45.91 0.08 7.13
C LYS A 244 -46.54 0.26 8.50
N ALA A 245 -47.87 0.38 8.52
CA ALA A 245 -48.65 0.64 9.72
C ALA A 245 -48.02 1.74 10.61
N GLY A 246 -47.92 1.51 11.92
CA GLY A 246 -47.34 2.41 12.91
C GLY A 246 -45.85 2.23 13.19
N ASN A 247 -45.11 1.48 12.37
CA ASN A 247 -43.71 1.10 12.66
C ASN A 247 -42.81 2.31 12.93
N ALA A 248 -42.82 3.31 12.04
CA ALA A 248 -42.05 4.54 12.22
C ALA A 248 -42.47 5.31 13.47
N ALA A 249 -43.77 5.42 13.74
CA ALA A 249 -44.29 6.13 14.90
C ALA A 249 -43.86 5.46 16.22
N LEU A 250 -43.92 4.13 16.29
CA LEU A 250 -43.45 3.38 17.45
C LEU A 250 -41.94 3.58 17.66
N LEU A 251 -41.13 3.40 16.60
CA LEU A 251 -39.67 3.46 16.70
C LEU A 251 -39.15 4.86 17.03
N VAL A 252 -39.65 5.89 16.35
CA VAL A 252 -39.23 7.28 16.60
C VAL A 252 -39.55 7.67 18.02
N ARG A 253 -40.71 7.24 18.55
CA ARG A 253 -41.08 7.57 19.92
C ARG A 253 -40.30 6.74 20.93
N ALA A 254 -40.20 5.43 20.75
CA ALA A 254 -39.47 4.55 21.66
C ALA A 254 -37.98 4.96 21.78
N LEU A 255 -37.35 5.35 20.67
CA LEU A 255 -35.95 5.78 20.63
C LEU A 255 -35.76 7.27 20.93
N GLY A 256 -36.75 8.11 20.61
CA GLY A 256 -36.63 9.57 20.60
C GLY A 256 -37.13 10.27 21.87
N HIS A 257 -37.31 9.56 22.98
CA HIS A 257 -37.59 10.21 24.28
C HIS A 257 -36.46 11.14 24.72
N ARG A 258 -35.24 10.89 24.24
CA ARG A 258 -34.03 11.65 24.53
C ARG A 258 -33.41 12.22 23.25
N PRO A 259 -32.66 13.35 23.32
CA PRO A 259 -32.08 13.98 22.14
C PRO A 259 -30.95 13.17 21.47
N TYR A 260 -30.30 12.26 22.21
CA TYR A 260 -29.22 11.42 21.69
C TYR A 260 -29.62 9.95 21.72
N VAL A 261 -29.35 9.24 20.61
CA VAL A 261 -29.54 7.79 20.53
C VAL A 261 -28.20 7.14 20.25
N VAL A 262 -27.74 6.30 21.17
CA VAL A 262 -26.56 5.45 20.94
C VAL A 262 -27.04 4.15 20.32
N TRP A 263 -26.62 3.87 19.10
CA TRP A 263 -26.99 2.66 18.36
C TRP A 263 -25.89 1.62 18.47
N PHE A 264 -26.15 0.54 19.20
CA PHE A 264 -25.19 -0.55 19.40
C PHE A 264 -25.76 -1.87 18.89
N ASP A 265 -25.07 -2.47 17.91
CA ASP A 265 -25.34 -3.83 17.43
C ASP A 265 -24.38 -4.81 18.11
N ALA A 266 -24.90 -5.53 19.10
CA ALA A 266 -24.14 -6.55 19.83
C ALA A 266 -24.01 -7.86 19.03
N ALA A 267 -24.79 -8.08 17.98
CA ALA A 267 -24.66 -9.25 17.10
C ALA A 267 -23.53 -9.09 16.08
N HIS A 268 -23.21 -7.86 15.69
CA HIS A 268 -22.11 -7.56 14.78
C HIS A 268 -21.18 -6.49 15.37
N PRO A 269 -20.49 -6.77 16.49
CA PRO A 269 -19.45 -5.88 16.99
C PRO A 269 -18.37 -5.78 15.92
N GLN A 270 -18.18 -4.58 15.38
CA GLN A 270 -17.12 -4.34 14.41
C GLN A 270 -15.86 -4.00 15.18
N GLU A 271 -14.85 -4.86 15.14
CA GLU A 271 -13.54 -4.42 15.60
C GLU A 271 -13.04 -3.33 14.65
N PRO A 272 -12.60 -2.17 15.19
CA PRO A 272 -12.06 -1.11 14.36
C PRO A 272 -10.86 -1.66 13.59
N THR A 273 -10.96 -1.68 12.26
CA THR A 273 -9.80 -2.02 11.44
C THR A 273 -8.75 -0.93 11.58
N VAL A 274 -7.47 -1.25 11.29
CA VAL A 274 -6.38 -0.24 11.27
C VAL A 274 -6.75 0.95 10.37
N TRP A 275 -7.59 0.72 9.37
CA TRP A 275 -8.06 1.72 8.41
C TRP A 275 -9.26 2.56 8.91
N ASP A 276 -9.98 2.10 9.93
CA ASP A 276 -11.14 2.77 10.55
C ASP A 276 -10.79 3.48 11.88
N THR A 277 -9.51 3.53 12.23
CA THR A 277 -9.06 4.22 13.43
C THR A 277 -9.28 5.74 13.33
N PRO A 278 -9.77 6.40 14.40
CA PRO A 278 -10.02 7.85 14.38
C PRO A 278 -8.75 8.71 14.17
N SER A 279 -7.56 8.12 14.31
CA SER A 279 -6.27 8.76 14.05
C SER A 279 -5.87 8.78 12.57
N LEU A 280 -6.47 7.94 11.72
CA LEU A 280 -6.24 7.96 10.28
C LEU A 280 -7.33 8.79 9.59
N PRO A 281 -6.98 9.90 8.91
CA PRO A 281 -7.95 10.64 8.12
C PRO A 281 -8.55 9.73 7.05
N ARG A 282 -9.87 9.84 6.78
CA ARG A 282 -10.57 9.03 5.77
C ARG A 282 -9.93 9.08 4.36
N TRP A 283 -9.12 10.10 4.06
CA TRP A 283 -8.39 10.26 2.80
C TRP A 283 -7.00 9.61 2.80
N ALA A 284 -6.48 9.12 3.92
CA ALA A 284 -5.14 8.51 4.02
C ALA A 284 -4.94 7.27 3.12
N PRO A 285 -5.89 6.34 2.99
CA PRO A 285 -5.76 5.21 2.05
C PRO A 285 -5.62 5.68 0.60
N LEU A 286 -6.31 6.77 0.25
CA LEU A 286 -6.23 7.39 -1.07
C LEU A 286 -4.85 7.99 -1.33
N LEU A 287 -4.30 8.71 -0.34
CA LEU A 287 -2.93 9.23 -0.43
C LEU A 287 -1.92 8.09 -0.62
N LEU A 288 -2.05 7.00 0.14
CA LEU A 288 -1.17 5.83 0.01
C LEU A 288 -1.24 5.19 -1.38
N ALA A 289 -2.44 5.06 -1.96
CA ALA A 289 -2.61 4.55 -3.32
C ALA A 289 -1.94 5.46 -4.36
N VAL A 290 -2.05 6.79 -4.20
CA VAL A 290 -1.37 7.78 -5.07
C VAL A 290 0.15 7.69 -4.92
N LEU A 291 0.66 7.59 -3.70
CA LEU A 291 2.09 7.44 -3.44
C LEU A 291 2.64 6.12 -4.01
N ALA A 292 1.92 5.01 -3.83
CA ALA A 292 2.30 3.70 -4.37
C ALA A 292 2.33 3.70 -5.90
N THR A 293 1.34 4.34 -6.54
CA THR A 293 1.32 4.47 -8.00
C THR A 293 2.42 5.41 -8.51
N ALA A 294 2.68 6.52 -7.83
CA ALA A 294 3.81 7.39 -8.15
C ALA A 294 5.15 6.66 -8.02
N ALA A 295 5.35 5.89 -6.94
CA ALA A 295 6.53 5.05 -6.74
C ALA A 295 6.67 3.98 -7.83
N ALA A 296 5.59 3.32 -8.24
CA ALA A 296 5.60 2.35 -9.33
C ALA A 296 5.97 3.00 -10.67
N VAL A 297 5.46 4.19 -10.97
CA VAL A 297 5.83 4.96 -12.17
C VAL A 297 7.31 5.33 -12.14
N LEU A 298 7.83 5.79 -11.00
CA LEU A 298 9.25 6.10 -10.83
C LEU A 298 10.13 4.85 -10.99
N ALA A 299 9.77 3.74 -10.37
CA ALA A 299 10.47 2.46 -10.51
C ALA A 299 10.49 1.96 -11.96
N LEU A 300 9.39 2.11 -12.70
CA LEU A 300 9.34 1.79 -14.13
C LEU A 300 10.15 2.76 -14.99
N ALA A 301 10.24 4.05 -14.62
CA ALA A 301 11.04 5.03 -15.32
C ALA A 301 12.55 4.78 -15.13
N ASP A 302 12.97 4.47 -13.89
CA ASP A 302 14.37 4.14 -13.58
C ASP A 302 14.78 2.77 -14.12
N GLY A 303 13.90 1.77 -14.04
CA GLY A 303 14.13 0.45 -14.67
C GLY A 303 14.31 0.52 -16.19
N ARG A 304 13.75 1.55 -16.84
CA ARG A 304 13.95 1.82 -18.28
C ARG A 304 15.17 2.69 -18.60
N ARG A 305 15.81 3.30 -17.59
CA ARG A 305 17.02 4.12 -17.76
C ARG A 305 18.30 3.30 -17.89
N MET A 306 18.29 2.02 -17.54
CA MET A 306 19.29 1.06 -18.04
C MET A 306 19.01 0.77 -19.52
N GLY A 307 19.30 1.74 -20.38
CA GLY A 307 19.23 1.57 -21.82
C GLY A 307 20.12 0.41 -22.27
N ARG A 308 19.69 -0.32 -23.31
CA ARG A 308 20.46 -1.40 -23.95
C ARG A 308 21.93 -0.95 -24.05
N LEU A 309 22.85 -1.68 -23.40
CA LEU A 309 24.29 -1.55 -23.65
C LEU A 309 24.44 -1.53 -25.17
N VAL A 310 24.74 -0.35 -25.71
CA VAL A 310 24.92 -0.16 -27.13
C VAL A 310 26.12 -1.03 -27.46
N ARG A 311 25.88 -2.15 -28.16
CA ARG A 311 26.96 -2.78 -28.92
C ARG A 311 27.28 -1.76 -29.99
N GLU A 312 28.34 -1.01 -29.75
CA GLU A 312 28.97 -0.19 -30.75
C GLU A 312 29.56 -1.18 -31.74
N ASP A 313 28.89 -1.36 -32.88
CA ASP A 313 29.43 -2.16 -33.98
C ASP A 313 30.67 -1.42 -34.48
N LEU A 314 31.85 -1.86 -34.03
CA LEU A 314 33.11 -1.37 -34.57
C LEU A 314 33.11 -1.66 -36.08
N PRO A 315 33.14 -0.63 -36.95
CA PRO A 315 32.93 -0.80 -38.39
C PRO A 315 34.12 -1.47 -39.10
N VAL A 316 35.13 -1.92 -38.36
CA VAL A 316 36.33 -2.56 -38.90
C VAL A 316 36.72 -3.71 -37.96
N GLU A 317 36.81 -4.92 -38.49
CA GLU A 317 37.49 -6.03 -37.82
C GLU A 317 38.97 -5.66 -37.72
N VAL A 318 39.38 -5.10 -36.57
CA VAL A 318 40.79 -4.85 -36.30
C VAL A 318 41.42 -6.19 -35.94
N PRO A 319 42.47 -6.65 -36.65
CA PRO A 319 43.17 -7.87 -36.28
C PRO A 319 43.63 -7.80 -34.82
N ALA A 320 43.44 -8.87 -34.06
CA ALA A 320 43.80 -8.91 -32.63
C ALA A 320 45.28 -8.53 -32.36
N ALA A 321 46.15 -8.71 -33.37
CA ALA A 321 47.54 -8.26 -33.32
C ALA A 321 47.66 -6.73 -33.25
N GLU A 322 46.87 -5.97 -34.00
CA GLU A 322 46.92 -4.50 -34.02
C GLU A 322 46.39 -3.89 -32.72
N THR A 323 45.34 -4.46 -32.13
CA THR A 323 44.84 -4.02 -30.81
C THR A 323 45.87 -4.27 -29.71
N THR A 324 46.59 -5.39 -29.77
CA THR A 324 47.63 -5.73 -28.78
C THR A 324 48.84 -4.80 -28.92
N VAL A 325 49.27 -4.51 -30.15
CA VAL A 325 50.36 -3.55 -30.41
C VAL A 325 49.95 -2.13 -30.03
N GLY A 326 48.71 -1.73 -30.34
CA GLY A 326 48.15 -0.43 -29.97
C GLY A 326 48.11 -0.23 -28.46
N LEU A 327 47.62 -1.24 -27.72
CA LEU A 327 47.59 -1.23 -26.25
C LEU A 327 49.01 -1.21 -25.67
N GLY A 328 49.93 -2.00 -26.22
CA GLY A 328 51.34 -1.99 -25.81
C GLY A 328 52.00 -0.62 -26.00
N ARG A 329 51.73 0.04 -27.14
CA ARG A 329 52.22 1.41 -27.41
C ARG A 329 51.61 2.43 -26.45
N MET A 330 50.34 2.28 -26.08
CA MET A 330 49.72 3.14 -25.06
C MET A 330 50.39 2.98 -23.70
N TYR A 331 50.66 1.76 -23.24
CA TYR A 331 51.38 1.52 -21.98
C TYR A 331 52.82 2.04 -22.03
N GLN A 332 53.47 1.97 -23.18
CA GLN A 332 54.80 2.57 -23.36
C GLN A 332 54.76 4.10 -23.29
N LEU A 333 53.75 4.74 -23.92
CA LEU A 333 53.59 6.19 -23.90
C LEU A 333 53.27 6.72 -22.50
N SER A 334 52.51 5.98 -21.68
CA SER A 334 52.20 6.37 -20.31
C SER A 334 53.36 6.18 -19.33
N ARG A 335 54.42 5.44 -19.72
CA ARG A 335 55.56 5.07 -18.85
C ARG A 335 55.16 4.46 -17.50
N ASP A 336 53.98 3.85 -17.46
CA ASP A 336 53.45 3.21 -16.25
C ASP A 336 53.91 1.74 -16.18
N HIS A 337 55.21 1.56 -15.92
CA HIS A 337 55.84 0.24 -15.89
C HIS A 337 55.25 -0.66 -14.79
N ALA A 338 54.78 -0.07 -13.69
CA ALA A 338 54.14 -0.80 -12.60
C ALA A 338 52.81 -1.41 -13.06
N HIS A 339 51.98 -0.65 -13.77
CA HIS A 339 50.73 -1.14 -14.32
C HIS A 339 50.94 -2.21 -15.39
N ALA A 340 51.90 -1.99 -16.31
CA ALA A 340 52.22 -2.98 -17.34
C ALA A 340 52.75 -4.29 -16.75
N ALA A 341 53.64 -4.22 -15.75
CA ALA A 341 54.15 -5.41 -15.05
C ALA A 341 53.03 -6.15 -14.30
N HIS A 342 52.12 -5.42 -13.65
CA HIS A 342 50.98 -6.01 -12.97
C HIS A 342 50.05 -6.74 -13.95
N ALA A 343 49.73 -6.13 -15.10
CA ALA A 343 48.90 -6.74 -16.13
C ALA A 343 49.52 -8.05 -16.68
N LEU A 344 50.84 -8.05 -16.93
CA LEU A 344 51.57 -9.26 -17.34
C LEU A 344 51.51 -10.35 -16.27
N ARG A 345 51.78 -10.01 -15.01
CA ARG A 345 51.75 -10.96 -13.88
C ARG A 345 50.37 -11.57 -13.67
N VAL A 346 49.32 -10.76 -13.70
CA VAL A 346 47.93 -11.24 -13.58
C VAL A 346 47.58 -12.16 -14.74
N GLY A 347 47.92 -11.78 -15.97
CA GLY A 347 47.68 -12.62 -17.15
C GLY A 347 48.39 -13.98 -17.05
N THR A 348 49.67 -13.99 -16.67
CA THR A 348 50.45 -15.22 -16.49
C THR A 348 49.90 -16.07 -15.34
N ALA A 349 49.56 -15.47 -14.20
CA ALA A 349 48.99 -16.19 -13.05
C ALA A 349 47.66 -16.87 -13.38
N LEU A 350 46.78 -16.19 -14.13
CA LEU A 350 45.51 -16.77 -14.57
C LEU A 350 45.70 -17.96 -15.52
N ARG A 351 46.65 -17.87 -16.48
CA ARG A 351 46.94 -18.97 -17.40
C ARG A 351 47.58 -20.16 -16.69
N LEU A 352 48.52 -19.92 -15.78
CA LEU A 352 49.12 -20.97 -14.95
C LEU A 352 48.07 -21.62 -14.04
N GLY A 353 47.23 -20.81 -13.38
CA GLY A 353 46.15 -21.31 -12.53
C GLY A 353 45.14 -22.16 -13.29
N HIS A 354 44.73 -21.72 -14.49
CA HIS A 354 43.82 -22.48 -15.32
C HIS A 354 44.40 -23.85 -15.73
N ARG A 355 45.69 -23.91 -16.06
CA ARG A 355 46.38 -25.18 -16.39
C ARG A 355 46.52 -26.12 -15.19
N LEU A 356 46.76 -25.57 -14.01
CA LEU A 356 46.88 -26.33 -12.77
C LEU A 356 45.51 -26.68 -12.15
N GLY A 357 44.40 -26.32 -12.79
CA GLY A 357 43.04 -26.62 -12.32
C GLY A 357 42.59 -25.77 -11.14
N LEU A 358 43.22 -24.61 -10.90
CA LEU A 358 42.90 -23.72 -9.81
C LEU A 358 41.77 -22.76 -10.18
N HIS A 359 40.93 -22.46 -9.19
CA HIS A 359 39.88 -21.44 -9.33
C HIS A 359 40.53 -20.05 -9.48
N PRO A 360 39.98 -19.12 -10.29
CA PRO A 360 40.54 -17.77 -10.48
C PRO A 360 40.69 -16.94 -9.19
N SER A 361 40.01 -17.33 -8.11
CA SER A 361 40.07 -16.71 -6.78
C SER A 361 41.04 -17.40 -5.82
N ALA A 362 41.83 -18.36 -6.29
CA ALA A 362 42.82 -19.04 -5.47
C ALA A 362 43.90 -18.05 -4.99
N GLU A 363 44.30 -18.19 -3.72
CA GLU A 363 45.34 -17.35 -3.15
C GLU A 363 46.69 -17.57 -3.84
N GLY A 364 47.49 -16.51 -3.94
CA GLY A 364 48.78 -16.54 -4.63
C GLY A 364 49.76 -17.59 -4.10
N GLY A 365 49.74 -17.85 -2.78
CA GLY A 365 50.54 -18.91 -2.16
C GLY A 365 50.17 -20.31 -2.68
N VAL A 366 48.87 -20.57 -2.86
CA VAL A 366 48.34 -21.83 -3.37
C VAL A 366 48.81 -22.07 -4.80
N LEU A 367 48.79 -21.05 -5.67
CA LEU A 367 49.33 -21.16 -7.02
C LEU A 367 50.82 -21.56 -7.01
N LEU A 368 51.61 -20.94 -6.13
CA LEU A 368 53.04 -21.24 -6.01
C LEU A 368 53.30 -22.65 -5.43
N ASP A 369 52.44 -23.14 -4.54
CA ASP A 369 52.56 -24.49 -3.95
C ASP A 369 52.17 -25.57 -4.96
N GLU A 370 51.17 -25.27 -5.79
CA GLU A 370 50.73 -26.14 -6.86
C GLU A 370 51.77 -26.23 -7.98
N LEU A 371 52.40 -25.11 -8.36
CA LEU A 371 53.55 -25.07 -9.27
C LEU A 371 54.73 -25.90 -8.75
N ALA A 372 55.05 -25.78 -7.46
CA ALA A 372 56.15 -26.53 -6.84
C ALA A 372 55.88 -28.05 -6.87
N ARG A 373 54.65 -28.47 -6.56
CA ARG A 373 54.24 -29.88 -6.65
C ARG A 373 54.26 -30.39 -8.09
N HIS A 374 53.83 -29.58 -9.04
CA HIS A 374 53.84 -29.95 -10.46
C HIS A 374 55.27 -30.15 -11.01
N ALA A 375 56.26 -29.37 -10.53
CA ALA A 375 57.65 -29.52 -10.93
C ALA A 375 58.39 -30.73 -10.32
N GLY A 376 57.82 -31.36 -9.29
CA GLY A 376 58.36 -32.55 -8.64
C GLY A 376 59.38 -32.27 -7.51
N PRO A 377 59.80 -33.31 -6.75
CA PRO A 377 60.47 -33.14 -5.46
C PRO A 377 61.84 -32.44 -5.50
N GLN A 378 62.58 -32.59 -6.60
CA GLN A 378 63.93 -32.03 -6.74
C GLN A 378 63.94 -30.59 -7.27
N GLN A 379 62.90 -30.18 -8.00
CA GLN A 379 62.86 -28.90 -8.72
C GLN A 379 61.74 -27.96 -8.23
N GLY A 380 60.81 -28.47 -7.41
CA GLY A 380 59.74 -27.70 -6.80
C GLY A 380 60.21 -26.55 -5.90
N PRO A 381 61.13 -26.78 -4.94
CA PRO A 381 61.61 -25.71 -4.05
C PRO A 381 62.26 -24.52 -4.78
N PRO A 382 63.21 -24.70 -5.72
CA PRO A 382 63.79 -23.56 -6.45
C PRO A 382 62.80 -22.88 -7.39
N LEU A 383 61.85 -23.62 -7.98
CA LEU A 383 60.82 -23.04 -8.85
C LEU A 383 59.80 -22.20 -8.08
N ARG A 384 59.42 -22.61 -6.87
CA ARG A 384 58.53 -21.84 -5.99
C ARG A 384 59.10 -20.45 -5.69
N GLU A 385 60.39 -20.40 -5.35
CA GLU A 385 61.06 -19.16 -4.99
C GLU A 385 61.24 -18.23 -6.19
N SER A 386 61.61 -18.78 -7.36
CA SER A 386 61.74 -18.00 -8.59
C SER A 386 60.40 -17.48 -9.09
N ALA A 387 59.35 -18.32 -9.11
CA ALA A 387 57.99 -17.92 -9.48
C ALA A 387 57.41 -16.88 -8.52
N GLY A 388 57.69 -17.00 -7.21
CA GLY A 388 57.29 -16.02 -6.21
C GLY A 388 57.91 -14.64 -6.47
N ARG A 389 59.21 -14.60 -6.80
CA ARG A 389 59.90 -13.35 -7.17
C ARG A 389 59.39 -12.76 -8.49
N LEU A 390 59.03 -13.59 -9.47
CA LEU A 390 58.52 -13.13 -10.77
C LEU A 390 57.09 -12.58 -10.69
N LEU A 391 56.20 -13.27 -9.98
CA LEU A 391 54.78 -12.93 -9.89
C LEU A 391 54.48 -11.86 -8.81
N TYR A 392 55.26 -11.82 -7.73
CA TYR A 392 55.01 -10.92 -6.58
C TYR A 392 56.20 -10.00 -6.25
N GLY A 393 57.20 -9.91 -7.13
CA GLY A 393 58.36 -9.04 -6.94
C GLY A 393 58.07 -7.53 -7.07
N PRO A 394 59.06 -6.67 -6.78
CA PRO A 394 58.92 -5.22 -6.97
C PRO A 394 58.64 -4.86 -8.44
N PRO A 395 58.07 -3.66 -8.70
CA PRO A 395 57.84 -3.19 -10.07
C PRO A 395 59.16 -2.86 -10.78
N PRO A 396 59.25 -3.05 -12.11
CA PRO A 396 60.44 -2.71 -12.89
C PRO A 396 60.64 -1.19 -12.97
N GLY A 397 61.89 -0.74 -12.94
CA GLY A 397 62.27 0.68 -12.97
C GLY A 397 62.45 1.26 -14.38
N ASN A 398 62.62 0.41 -15.40
CA ASN A 398 62.82 0.82 -16.80
C ASN A 398 62.25 -0.20 -17.80
N ASP A 399 62.17 0.21 -19.07
CA ASP A 399 61.66 -0.63 -20.17
C ASP A 399 62.45 -1.93 -20.37
N GLN A 400 63.76 -1.92 -20.10
CA GLN A 400 64.61 -3.12 -20.25
C GLN A 400 64.28 -4.16 -19.19
N GLU A 401 64.07 -3.73 -17.94
CA GLU A 401 63.63 -4.58 -16.83
C GLU A 401 62.21 -5.12 -17.05
N LEU A 402 61.30 -4.31 -17.61
CA LEU A 402 59.96 -4.76 -17.97
C LEU A 402 59.99 -5.82 -19.09
N ALA A 403 60.81 -5.62 -20.13
CA ALA A 403 60.99 -6.60 -21.20
C ALA A 403 61.63 -7.89 -20.67
N ALA A 404 62.62 -7.78 -19.78
CA ALA A 404 63.24 -8.92 -19.12
C ALA A 404 62.25 -9.70 -18.24
N LEU A 405 61.35 -9.01 -17.54
CA LEU A 405 60.27 -9.62 -16.76
C LEU A 405 59.30 -10.38 -17.68
N ALA A 406 58.85 -9.77 -18.78
CA ALA A 406 57.97 -10.42 -19.74
C ALA A 406 58.59 -11.72 -20.29
N ALA A 407 59.87 -11.68 -20.68
CA ALA A 407 60.59 -12.84 -21.18
C ALA A 407 60.84 -13.94 -20.13
N GLN A 408 60.90 -13.58 -18.84
CA GLN A 408 61.01 -14.54 -17.74
C GLN A 408 59.67 -15.18 -17.40
N LEU A 409 58.57 -14.41 -17.44
CA LEU A 409 57.20 -14.92 -17.27
C LEU A 409 56.81 -15.88 -18.40
N ASP A 410 57.18 -15.58 -19.64
CA ASP A 410 56.91 -16.45 -20.80
C ASP A 410 57.71 -17.76 -20.75
N ARG A 411 58.96 -17.69 -20.28
CA ARG A 411 59.77 -18.89 -20.00
C ARG A 411 59.15 -19.76 -18.91
N LEU A 412 58.71 -19.16 -17.81
CA LEU A 412 58.02 -19.88 -16.73
C LEU A 412 56.74 -20.57 -17.24
N GLU A 413 55.95 -19.89 -18.08
CA GLU A 413 54.75 -20.47 -18.69
C GLU A 413 55.10 -21.64 -19.63
N SER A 414 56.15 -21.50 -20.43
CA SER A 414 56.62 -22.54 -21.35
C SER A 414 57.16 -23.78 -20.64
N GLU A 415 57.88 -23.61 -19.52
CA GLU A 415 58.41 -24.71 -18.71
C GLU A 415 57.29 -25.56 -18.08
N VAL A 416 56.18 -24.92 -17.71
CA VAL A 416 54.98 -25.60 -17.19
C VAL A 416 54.16 -26.23 -18.33
N GLN A 417 54.23 -25.68 -19.55
CA GLN A 417 53.52 -26.24 -20.70
C GLN A 417 54.18 -27.48 -21.32
N ASN A 418 55.51 -27.58 -21.27
CA ASN A 418 56.27 -28.66 -21.90
C ASN A 418 56.49 -29.89 -21.00
N ARG A 419 55.83 -29.95 -19.84
CA ARG A 419 55.81 -31.10 -18.92
C ARG A 419 54.41 -31.65 -18.81
#